data_AF-A0AAU9XS21-F1
#
_entry.id   AF-A0AAU9XS21-F1
#
_cell.length_a   1.000
_cell.length_b   1.000
_cell.length_c   1.000
_cell.angle_alpha   90.00
_cell.angle_beta   90.00
_cell.angle_gamma   90.00
#
_symmetry.space_group_name_H-M   'P 1'
#
loop_
_entity.id
_entity.type
_entity.pdbx_description
1 polymer ?
#
loop_
_entity_poly.entity_id
_entity_poly.type
_entity_poly.pdbx_seq_one_letter_code
_entity_poly.pdbx_strand_id
1 'polypeptide(L)'
;MQSWRSGTTTQYQTYHKKWESFCCQRHINPLQATLQDGINFLGDLFATGVGYSCINTARSALSAIIVLPGKVHFGSHPLVTGFVKGVFETRPSLPRYKEIWDVNSVLKVLETWTLGVELSLRDMSWKLTMLIALLSGQRVHTLKALTLNSMTLTANKCVFMIDTPLKTTWPGKHLGRIEFLAYGPDQNMCVVQHLQAYIDRTSHLRGETDQLLIGYQKPHKPVSTNTIVCWLKNVMAKAGIDTSVYKAQSTRAAVTSVAKGKQVPIDTILCTVGWSSESTFVRFYDKPIQDTAK
;
A
#
# COMPACT_ATOMS: atom_id res chain seq x y z
N MET A 1 -19.83 1.29 -15.66
CA MET A 1 -19.89 0.69 -14.31
C MET A 1 -19.09 1.53 -13.33
N GLN A 2 -19.74 2.28 -12.45
CA GLN A 2 -19.09 2.98 -11.31
C GLN A 2 -19.03 2.11 -10.04
N SER A 3 -19.50 0.87 -10.12
CA SER A 3 -19.55 -0.09 -9.02
C SER A 3 -18.17 -0.59 -8.56
N TRP A 4 -17.10 -0.35 -9.33
CA TRP A 4 -15.73 -0.73 -8.98
C TRP A 4 -14.83 0.49 -8.78
N ARG A 5 -13.92 0.38 -7.82
CA ARG A 5 -12.82 1.34 -7.66
C ARG A 5 -11.93 1.31 -8.91
N SER A 6 -11.34 2.44 -9.26
CA SER A 6 -10.45 2.60 -10.42
C SER A 6 -9.37 1.51 -10.50
N GLY A 7 -8.73 1.17 -9.37
CA GLY A 7 -7.72 0.11 -9.32
C GLY A 7 -8.25 -1.28 -9.70
N THR A 8 -9.47 -1.63 -9.29
CA THR A 8 -10.12 -2.90 -9.68
C THR A 8 -10.47 -2.88 -11.16
N THR A 9 -11.03 -1.76 -11.64
CA THR A 9 -11.36 -1.58 -13.07
C THR A 9 -10.13 -1.76 -13.95
N THR A 10 -9.01 -1.13 -13.61
CA THR A 10 -7.75 -1.27 -14.35
C THR A 10 -7.25 -2.73 -14.36
N GLN A 11 -7.28 -3.41 -13.21
CA GLN A 11 -6.86 -4.80 -13.11
C GLN A 11 -7.74 -5.74 -13.94
N TYR A 12 -9.06 -5.57 -13.86
CA TYR A 12 -10.02 -6.42 -14.58
C TYR A 12 -9.95 -6.19 -16.08
N GLN A 13 -9.82 -4.92 -16.51
CA GLN A 13 -9.74 -4.56 -17.92
C GLN A 13 -8.59 -5.28 -18.64
N THR A 14 -7.45 -5.51 -17.97
CA THR A 14 -6.36 -6.32 -18.54
C THR A 14 -6.82 -7.73 -18.89
N TYR A 15 -7.58 -8.38 -18.02
CA TYR A 15 -8.05 -9.75 -18.24
C TYR A 15 -9.26 -9.80 -19.17
N HIS A 16 -10.14 -8.79 -19.14
CA HIS A 16 -11.25 -8.66 -20.09
C HIS A 16 -10.76 -8.53 -21.52
N LYS A 17 -9.74 -7.70 -21.79
CA LYS A 17 -9.12 -7.61 -23.12
C LYS A 17 -8.51 -8.93 -23.59
N LYS A 18 -7.83 -9.64 -22.68
CA LYS A 18 -7.28 -10.97 -22.99
C LYS A 18 -8.38 -11.99 -23.28
N TRP A 19 -9.47 -11.93 -22.52
CA TRP A 19 -10.64 -12.78 -22.72
C TRP A 19 -11.33 -12.50 -24.05
N GLU A 20 -11.52 -11.23 -24.42
CA GLU A 20 -12.07 -10.83 -25.72
C GLU A 20 -11.21 -11.36 -26.88
N SER A 21 -9.88 -11.25 -26.77
CA SER A 21 -8.96 -11.81 -27.76
C SER A 21 -9.08 -13.33 -27.87
N PHE A 22 -9.16 -14.04 -26.73
CA PHE A 22 -9.35 -15.48 -26.68
C PHE A 22 -10.66 -15.91 -27.35
N CYS A 23 -11.74 -15.19 -27.05
CA CYS A 23 -13.07 -15.45 -27.61
C CYS A 23 -13.10 -15.20 -29.12
N CYS A 24 -12.52 -14.09 -29.57
CA CYS A 24 -12.44 -13.73 -30.98
C CYS A 24 -11.71 -14.80 -31.80
N GLN A 25 -10.55 -15.28 -31.31
CA GLN A 25 -9.76 -16.32 -31.98
C GLN A 25 -10.48 -17.67 -32.08
N ARG A 26 -11.44 -17.95 -31.19
CA ARG A 26 -12.17 -19.21 -31.11
C ARG A 26 -13.63 -19.10 -31.54
N HIS A 27 -14.03 -17.94 -32.07
CA HIS A 27 -15.40 -17.64 -32.47
C HIS A 27 -16.44 -17.84 -31.34
N ILE A 28 -16.06 -17.53 -30.10
CA ILE A 28 -16.92 -17.62 -28.92
C ILE A 28 -17.58 -16.26 -28.69
N ASN A 29 -18.87 -16.24 -28.37
CA ASN A 29 -19.51 -15.02 -27.87
C ASN A 29 -19.11 -14.81 -26.39
N PRO A 30 -18.38 -13.73 -26.05
CA PRO A 30 -17.83 -13.53 -24.70
C PRO A 30 -18.89 -13.38 -23.60
N LEU A 31 -20.15 -13.07 -23.96
CA LEU A 31 -21.27 -12.95 -23.02
C LEU A 31 -22.12 -14.23 -22.91
N GLN A 32 -21.93 -15.17 -23.81
CA GLN A 32 -22.62 -16.48 -23.82
C GLN A 32 -21.63 -17.64 -23.70
N ALA A 33 -20.42 -17.35 -23.22
CA ALA A 33 -19.38 -18.34 -23.07
C ALA A 33 -19.76 -19.38 -22.01
N THR A 34 -19.37 -20.62 -22.27
CA THR A 34 -19.64 -21.74 -21.37
C THR A 34 -18.66 -21.75 -20.20
N LEU A 35 -18.97 -22.58 -19.20
CA LEU A 35 -18.03 -22.89 -18.12
C LEU A 35 -16.69 -23.42 -18.67
N GLN A 36 -16.74 -24.27 -19.70
CA GLN A 36 -15.56 -24.88 -20.30
C GLN A 36 -14.67 -23.83 -20.97
N ASP A 37 -15.26 -22.87 -21.68
CA ASP A 37 -14.51 -21.78 -22.32
C ASP A 37 -13.74 -20.95 -21.31
N GLY A 38 -14.39 -20.60 -20.20
CA GLY A 38 -13.74 -19.87 -19.11
C GLY A 38 -12.60 -20.66 -18.45
N ILE A 39 -12.79 -21.97 -18.22
CA ILE A 39 -11.72 -22.83 -17.68
C ILE A 39 -10.56 -22.96 -18.67
N ASN A 40 -10.84 -23.17 -19.96
CA ASN A 40 -9.83 -23.25 -21.01
C ASN A 40 -9.00 -21.96 -21.08
N PHE A 41 -9.64 -20.80 -21.00
CA PHE A 41 -8.92 -19.52 -20.92
C PHE A 41 -8.01 -19.41 -19.68
N LEU A 42 -8.48 -19.85 -18.51
CA LEU A 42 -7.62 -19.88 -17.33
C LEU A 42 -6.45 -20.87 -17.50
N GLY A 43 -6.67 -21.98 -18.22
CA GLY A 43 -5.65 -22.94 -18.64
C GLY A 43 -4.59 -22.30 -19.55
N ASP A 44 -5.03 -21.61 -20.61
CA ASP A 44 -4.15 -20.88 -21.53
C ASP A 44 -3.32 -19.83 -20.76
N LEU A 45 -3.96 -19.06 -19.87
CA LEU A 45 -3.25 -18.11 -19.02
C LEU A 45 -2.20 -18.82 -18.16
N PHE A 46 -2.54 -19.94 -17.53
CA PHE A 46 -1.60 -20.69 -16.71
C PHE A 46 -0.42 -21.23 -17.53
N ALA A 47 -0.65 -21.66 -18.77
CA ALA A 47 0.39 -22.12 -19.70
C ALA A 47 1.40 -21.00 -20.03
N THR A 48 1.00 -19.73 -20.02
CA THR A 48 1.94 -18.58 -20.19
C THR A 48 2.89 -18.35 -19.00
N GLY A 49 2.80 -19.16 -17.94
CA GLY A 49 3.71 -19.08 -16.78
C GLY A 49 3.25 -18.15 -15.66
N VAL A 50 2.05 -17.53 -15.77
CA VAL A 50 1.56 -16.67 -14.68
C VAL A 50 1.24 -17.48 -13.42
N GLY A 51 1.41 -16.83 -12.26
CA GLY A 51 1.19 -17.45 -10.95
C GLY A 51 -0.26 -17.37 -10.46
N TYR A 52 -0.51 -18.02 -9.32
CA TYR A 52 -1.82 -18.10 -8.67
C TYR A 52 -2.55 -16.76 -8.53
N SER A 53 -1.87 -15.70 -8.06
CA SER A 53 -2.51 -14.41 -7.86
C SER A 53 -3.10 -13.83 -9.15
N CYS A 54 -2.41 -13.99 -10.28
CA CYS A 54 -2.88 -13.50 -11.58
C CYS A 54 -4.09 -14.30 -12.06
N ILE A 55 -4.02 -15.64 -11.96
CA ILE A 55 -5.14 -16.53 -12.30
C ILE A 55 -6.37 -16.23 -11.44
N ASN A 56 -6.18 -16.00 -10.13
CA ASN A 56 -7.31 -15.71 -9.25
C ASN A 56 -7.93 -14.33 -9.55
N THR A 57 -7.14 -13.34 -10.00
CA THR A 57 -7.68 -12.08 -10.53
C THR A 57 -8.44 -12.29 -11.84
N ALA A 58 -7.90 -13.09 -12.77
CA ALA A 58 -8.57 -13.44 -14.02
C ALA A 58 -9.91 -14.14 -13.76
N ARG A 59 -9.94 -15.12 -12.85
CA ARG A 59 -11.16 -15.79 -12.38
C ARG A 59 -12.21 -14.78 -11.91
N SER A 60 -11.79 -13.82 -11.09
CA SER A 60 -12.69 -12.81 -10.51
C SER A 60 -13.19 -11.81 -11.57
N ALA A 61 -12.33 -11.45 -12.54
CA ALA A 61 -12.71 -10.61 -13.68
C ALA A 61 -13.71 -11.32 -14.59
N LEU A 62 -13.50 -12.60 -14.91
CA LEU A 62 -14.43 -13.42 -15.68
C LEU A 62 -15.76 -13.62 -14.95
N SER A 63 -15.73 -13.79 -13.63
CA SER A 63 -16.95 -13.92 -12.82
C SER A 63 -17.86 -12.70 -12.85
N ALA A 64 -17.35 -11.54 -13.29
CA ALA A 64 -18.13 -10.33 -13.48
C ALA A 64 -18.84 -10.25 -14.85
N ILE A 65 -18.49 -11.13 -15.79
CA ILE A 65 -19.01 -11.10 -17.18
C ILE A 65 -19.67 -12.41 -17.60
N ILE A 66 -19.13 -13.57 -17.18
CA ILE A 66 -19.68 -14.88 -17.50
C ILE A 66 -20.85 -15.15 -16.56
N VAL A 67 -22.04 -15.28 -17.14
CA VAL A 67 -23.27 -15.65 -16.45
C VAL A 67 -23.56 -17.11 -16.77
N LEU A 68 -23.52 -17.98 -15.75
CA LEU A 68 -23.87 -19.38 -15.92
C LEU A 68 -25.37 -19.61 -15.62
N PRO A 69 -25.97 -20.66 -16.18
CA PRO A 69 -27.32 -21.09 -15.81
C PRO A 69 -27.47 -21.31 -14.29
N GLY A 70 -28.67 -21.08 -13.76
CA GLY A 70 -28.95 -21.31 -12.33
C GLY A 70 -28.40 -20.25 -11.38
N LYS A 71 -28.06 -19.05 -11.87
CA LYS A 71 -27.51 -17.93 -11.07
C LYS A 71 -26.19 -18.26 -10.36
N VAL A 72 -25.46 -19.26 -10.83
CA VAL A 72 -24.13 -19.58 -10.31
C VAL A 72 -23.11 -18.63 -10.94
N HIS A 73 -22.32 -17.94 -10.12
CA HIS A 73 -21.23 -17.12 -10.61
C HIS A 73 -20.07 -18.02 -11.09
N PHE A 74 -19.51 -17.72 -12.27
CA PHE A 74 -18.38 -18.48 -12.84
C PHE A 74 -17.24 -18.69 -11.83
N GLY A 75 -16.83 -17.64 -11.12
CA GLY A 75 -15.73 -17.73 -10.17
C GLY A 75 -16.02 -18.62 -8.96
N SER A 76 -17.29 -18.88 -8.64
CA SER A 76 -17.72 -19.70 -7.50
C SER A 76 -18.04 -21.14 -7.89
N HIS A 77 -18.01 -21.48 -9.19
CA HIS A 77 -18.31 -22.82 -9.67
C HIS A 77 -17.26 -23.85 -9.17
N PRO A 78 -17.66 -25.05 -8.69
CA PRO A 78 -16.74 -26.04 -8.11
C PRO A 78 -15.55 -26.42 -9.01
N LEU A 79 -15.78 -26.57 -10.32
CA LEU A 79 -14.68 -26.85 -11.27
C LEU A 79 -13.68 -25.68 -11.38
N VAL A 80 -14.15 -24.44 -11.29
CA VAL A 80 -13.29 -23.25 -11.39
C VAL A 80 -12.49 -23.07 -10.09
N THR A 81 -13.12 -23.26 -8.94
CA THR A 81 -12.42 -23.21 -7.64
C THR A 81 -11.42 -24.37 -7.51
N GLY A 82 -11.78 -25.58 -7.99
CA GLY A 82 -10.89 -26.73 -8.09
C GLY A 82 -9.69 -26.47 -8.99
N PHE A 83 -9.90 -25.88 -10.18
CA PHE A 83 -8.81 -25.45 -11.07
C PHE A 83 -7.86 -24.47 -10.38
N VAL A 84 -8.39 -23.41 -9.76
CA VAL A 84 -7.57 -22.39 -9.08
C VAL A 84 -6.83 -22.97 -7.87
N LYS A 85 -7.42 -23.94 -7.17
CA LYS A 85 -6.72 -24.72 -6.15
C LYS A 85 -5.56 -25.52 -6.76
N GLY A 86 -5.78 -26.23 -7.87
CA GLY A 86 -4.71 -26.95 -8.58
C GLY A 86 -3.56 -26.04 -9.02
N VAL A 87 -3.88 -24.82 -9.47
CA VAL A 87 -2.88 -23.79 -9.78
C VAL A 87 -2.06 -23.41 -8.54
N PHE A 88 -2.68 -23.30 -7.36
CA PHE A 88 -1.96 -23.04 -6.12
C PHE A 88 -1.03 -24.22 -5.74
N GLU A 89 -1.53 -25.45 -5.78
CA GLU A 89 -0.71 -26.63 -5.45
C GLU A 89 0.49 -26.77 -6.40
N THR A 90 0.29 -26.44 -7.68
CA THR A 90 1.36 -26.51 -8.69
C THR A 90 2.35 -25.34 -8.59
N ARG A 91 1.85 -24.13 -8.31
CA ARG A 91 2.64 -22.89 -8.24
C ARG A 91 2.19 -22.05 -7.03
N PRO A 92 2.64 -22.41 -5.82
CA PRO A 92 2.13 -21.81 -4.60
C PRO A 92 2.52 -20.33 -4.51
N SER A 93 1.55 -19.48 -4.16
CA SER A 93 1.82 -18.10 -3.79
C SER A 93 2.09 -18.00 -2.30
N LEU A 94 3.36 -18.06 -1.92
CA LEU A 94 3.78 -17.96 -0.52
C LEU A 94 3.96 -16.51 -0.07
N PRO A 95 3.83 -16.21 1.23
CA PRO A 95 4.16 -14.90 1.77
C PRO A 95 5.58 -14.49 1.40
N ARG A 96 5.74 -13.25 0.93
CA ARG A 96 7.04 -12.72 0.49
C ARG A 96 8.06 -12.63 1.62
N TYR A 97 7.61 -12.31 2.84
CA TYR A 97 8.46 -12.04 3.99
C TYR A 97 8.25 -13.10 5.06
N LYS A 98 9.31 -13.80 5.45
CA LYS A 98 9.36 -14.67 6.64
C LYS A 98 9.73 -13.87 7.89
N GLU A 99 10.64 -12.92 7.70
CA GLU A 99 11.14 -11.97 8.70
C GLU A 99 11.07 -10.55 8.13
N ILE A 100 11.20 -9.54 8.99
CA ILE A 100 11.15 -8.12 8.64
C ILE A 100 12.39 -7.39 9.13
N TRP A 101 12.79 -6.32 8.44
CA TRP A 101 13.95 -5.51 8.81
C TRP A 101 13.72 -4.73 10.11
N ASP A 102 14.82 -4.40 10.81
CA ASP A 102 14.82 -3.65 12.07
C ASP A 102 14.61 -2.14 11.85
N VAL A 103 13.57 -1.59 12.47
CA VAL A 103 13.21 -0.17 12.39
C VAL A 103 14.32 0.73 12.94
N ASN A 104 15.10 0.27 13.93
CA ASN A 104 16.15 1.07 14.54
C ASN A 104 17.24 1.46 13.54
N SER A 105 17.54 0.61 12.54
CA SER A 105 18.49 0.95 11.48
C SER A 105 18.08 2.19 10.70
N VAL A 106 16.77 2.35 10.44
CA VAL A 106 16.23 3.55 9.80
C VAL A 106 16.24 4.74 10.76
N LEU A 107 15.85 4.55 12.01
CA LEU A 107 15.82 5.63 13.00
C LEU A 107 17.22 6.26 13.18
N LYS A 108 18.28 5.43 13.30
CA LYS A 108 19.68 5.88 13.37
C LYS A 108 20.06 6.76 12.18
N VAL A 109 19.65 6.40 10.96
CA VAL A 109 19.90 7.25 9.78
C VAL A 109 19.13 8.56 9.87
N LEU A 110 17.87 8.53 10.28
CA LEU A 110 17.05 9.73 10.39
C LEU A 110 17.58 10.70 11.46
N GLU A 111 18.13 10.20 12.57
CA GLU A 111 18.76 11.02 13.62
C GLU A 111 19.91 11.88 13.07
N THR A 112 20.68 11.36 12.10
CA THR A 112 21.78 12.12 11.48
C THR A 112 21.33 13.28 10.60
N TRP A 113 20.06 13.32 10.17
CA TRP A 113 19.55 14.36 9.27
C TRP A 113 18.92 15.48 10.09
N THR A 114 19.76 16.30 10.72
CA THR A 114 19.32 17.34 11.65
C THR A 114 18.49 18.42 10.96
N LEU A 115 17.51 18.96 11.69
CA LEU A 115 16.64 20.01 11.18
C LEU A 115 17.43 21.34 11.12
N GLY A 116 17.59 21.91 9.93
CA GLY A 116 18.36 23.14 9.73
C GLY A 116 18.38 23.62 8.28
N VAL A 117 18.99 24.80 8.05
CA VAL A 117 19.02 25.48 6.75
C VAL A 117 19.72 24.64 5.67
N GLU A 118 20.72 23.85 6.06
CA GLU A 118 21.52 23.03 5.15
C GLU A 118 20.83 21.73 4.69
N LEU A 119 19.76 21.29 5.36
CA LEU A 119 19.08 20.06 4.94
C LEU A 119 18.43 20.30 3.58
N SER A 120 18.81 19.52 2.57
CA SER A 120 18.23 19.70 1.23
C SER A 120 16.71 19.43 1.25
N LEU A 121 15.94 20.09 0.37
CA LEU A 121 14.50 19.81 0.25
C LEU A 121 14.23 18.32 -0.04
N ARG A 122 15.15 17.65 -0.74
CA ARG A 122 15.10 16.20 -0.96
C ARG A 122 15.16 15.42 0.35
N ASP A 123 16.20 15.66 1.15
CA ASP A 123 16.44 14.89 2.38
C ASP A 123 15.36 15.18 3.43
N MET A 124 14.89 16.43 3.48
CA MET A 124 13.72 16.83 4.26
C MET A 124 12.46 16.09 3.84
N SER A 125 12.18 16.03 2.53
CA SER A 125 11.02 15.30 1.99
C SER A 125 11.09 13.82 2.34
N TRP A 126 12.27 13.21 2.21
CA TRP A 126 12.50 11.80 2.51
C TRP A 126 12.32 11.49 3.99
N LYS A 127 12.92 12.30 4.88
CA LYS A 127 12.79 12.16 6.34
C LYS A 127 11.36 12.31 6.79
N LEU A 128 10.69 13.39 6.39
CA LEU A 128 9.30 13.62 6.73
C LEU A 128 8.40 12.45 6.27
N THR A 129 8.58 12.00 5.03
CA THR A 129 7.81 10.88 4.48
C THR A 129 8.04 9.59 5.26
N MET A 130 9.28 9.29 5.64
CA MET A 130 9.58 8.09 6.44
C MET A 130 9.04 8.21 7.87
N LEU A 131 9.15 9.36 8.53
CA LEU A 131 8.58 9.58 9.87
C LEU A 131 7.07 9.40 9.87
N ILE A 132 6.36 10.00 8.89
CA ILE A 132 4.92 9.81 8.72
C ILE A 132 4.59 8.32 8.50
N ALA A 133 5.37 7.60 7.67
CA ALA A 133 5.15 6.18 7.40
C ALA A 133 5.33 5.30 8.65
N LEU A 134 6.38 5.57 9.43
CA LEU A 134 6.68 4.84 10.67
C LEU A 134 5.62 5.12 11.72
N LEU A 135 5.39 6.39 12.06
CA LEU A 135 4.51 6.77 13.17
C LEU A 135 3.04 6.42 12.94
N SER A 136 2.57 6.47 11.69
CA SER A 136 1.18 6.13 11.36
C SER A 136 0.96 4.66 11.02
N GLY A 137 2.00 3.94 10.57
CA GLY A 137 1.87 2.61 9.98
C GLY A 137 0.92 2.54 8.77
N GLN A 138 0.58 3.68 8.14
CA GLN A 138 -0.42 3.73 7.09
C GLN A 138 0.10 3.27 5.72
N ARG A 139 -0.82 3.01 4.78
CA ARG A 139 -0.45 2.65 3.40
C ARG A 139 0.06 3.88 2.64
N VAL A 140 0.90 3.67 1.63
CA VAL A 140 1.41 4.78 0.81
C VAL A 140 0.30 5.62 0.18
N HIS A 141 -0.82 4.99 -0.20
CA HIS A 141 -1.99 5.71 -0.70
C HIS A 141 -2.59 6.67 0.33
N THR A 142 -2.53 6.33 1.62
CA THR A 142 -2.98 7.21 2.71
C THR A 142 -2.02 8.39 2.86
N LEU A 143 -0.71 8.15 2.81
CA LEU A 143 0.31 9.21 2.86
C LEU A 143 0.15 10.22 1.71
N LYS A 144 -0.18 9.73 0.51
CA LYS A 144 -0.49 10.58 -0.64
C LYS A 144 -1.75 11.44 -0.41
N ALA A 145 -2.72 10.93 0.33
CA ALA A 145 -4.01 11.60 0.55
C ALA A 145 -3.97 12.69 1.63
N LEU A 146 -2.82 12.92 2.28
CA LEU A 146 -2.66 14.00 3.26
C LEU A 146 -2.68 15.35 2.54
N THR A 147 -3.53 16.25 2.99
CA THR A 147 -3.69 17.61 2.44
C THR A 147 -3.49 18.67 3.52
N LEU A 148 -3.10 19.88 3.12
CA LEU A 148 -2.96 21.03 4.01
C LEU A 148 -4.31 21.63 4.40
N ASN A 149 -5.31 21.57 3.51
CA ASN A 149 -6.66 22.09 3.75
C ASN A 149 -7.38 21.33 4.88
N SER A 150 -7.14 20.02 4.98
CA SER A 150 -7.74 19.14 5.97
C SER A 150 -6.78 18.83 7.13
N MET A 151 -5.88 19.76 7.45
CA MET A 151 -4.88 19.61 8.50
C MET A 151 -5.03 20.69 9.58
N THR A 152 -4.82 20.31 10.83
CA THR A 152 -4.63 21.24 11.95
C THR A 152 -3.24 21.02 12.54
N LEU A 153 -2.38 22.02 12.39
CA LEU A 153 -1.01 22.01 12.93
C LEU A 153 -0.92 22.96 14.12
N THR A 154 -0.41 22.44 15.24
CA THR A 154 -0.13 23.19 16.47
C THR A 154 1.28 22.87 16.94
N ALA A 155 1.80 23.61 17.93
CA ALA A 155 3.12 23.32 18.51
C ALA A 155 3.23 21.89 19.09
N ASN A 156 2.12 21.33 19.59
CA ASN A 156 2.12 20.05 20.31
C ASN A 156 1.67 18.86 19.46
N LYS A 157 0.96 19.11 18.36
CA LYS A 157 0.42 18.03 17.52
C LYS A 157 0.04 18.50 16.12
N CYS A 158 -0.02 17.55 15.21
CA CYS A 158 -0.58 17.69 13.88
C CYS A 158 -1.68 16.65 13.66
N VAL A 159 -2.85 17.08 13.19
CA VAL A 159 -3.98 16.19 12.87
C VAL A 159 -4.36 16.37 11.41
N PHE A 160 -4.43 15.27 10.66
CA PHE A 160 -4.97 15.21 9.31
C PHE A 160 -6.33 14.54 9.31
N MET A 161 -7.33 15.18 8.71
CA MET A 161 -8.62 14.57 8.38
C MET A 161 -8.52 13.94 7.00
N ILE A 162 -9.04 12.71 6.84
CA ILE A 162 -8.98 11.99 5.57
C ILE A 162 -10.34 12.02 4.89
N ASP A 163 -10.54 13.04 4.06
CA ASP A 163 -11.82 13.28 3.39
C ASP A 163 -11.94 12.52 2.05
N THR A 164 -10.82 12.00 1.54
CA THR A 164 -10.80 11.25 0.28
C THR A 164 -11.06 9.76 0.51
N PRO A 165 -11.95 9.12 -0.28
CA PRO A 165 -12.14 7.68 -0.21
C PRO A 165 -10.85 6.89 -0.48
N LEU A 166 -10.43 6.09 0.50
CA LEU A 166 -9.28 5.19 0.39
C LEU A 166 -9.72 3.78 -0.04
N LYS A 167 -8.75 2.92 -0.37
CA LYS A 167 -8.99 1.49 -0.69
C LYS A 167 -9.79 0.76 0.40
N THR A 168 -9.65 1.17 1.65
CA THR A 168 -10.32 0.56 2.80
C THR A 168 -11.59 1.29 3.22
N THR A 169 -12.02 2.31 2.47
CA THR A 169 -13.28 3.03 2.71
C THR A 169 -14.45 2.25 2.12
N TRP A 170 -15.44 1.96 2.96
CA TRP A 170 -16.70 1.29 2.63
C TRP A 170 -17.86 2.00 3.36
N PRO A 171 -19.11 1.78 2.96
CA PRO A 171 -20.26 2.34 3.68
C PRO A 171 -20.16 2.06 5.19
N GLY A 172 -20.23 3.10 6.03
CA GLY A 172 -20.10 3.01 7.49
C GLY A 172 -18.67 2.86 8.03
N LYS A 173 -17.64 2.76 7.18
CA LYS A 173 -16.25 2.61 7.62
C LYS A 173 -15.28 3.46 6.79
N HIS A 174 -14.68 4.44 7.44
CA HIS A 174 -13.66 5.32 6.87
C HIS A 174 -12.52 5.52 7.88
N LEU A 175 -11.31 5.75 7.39
CA LEU A 175 -10.23 6.23 8.25
C LEU A 175 -10.50 7.71 8.50
N GLY A 176 -10.94 8.10 9.70
CA GLY A 176 -11.38 9.47 9.96
C GLY A 176 -10.24 10.47 10.10
N ARG A 177 -9.22 10.13 10.89
CA ARG A 177 -8.10 11.03 11.18
C ARG A 177 -6.78 10.31 11.39
N ILE A 178 -5.68 11.02 11.17
CA ILE A 178 -4.32 10.62 11.54
C ILE A 178 -3.75 11.72 12.42
N GLU A 179 -3.28 11.36 13.62
CA GLU A 179 -2.75 12.29 14.61
C GLU A 179 -1.27 11.98 14.86
N PHE A 180 -0.46 13.03 14.84
CA PHE A 180 0.95 13.01 15.18
C PHE A 180 1.19 13.93 16.37
N LEU A 181 1.87 13.41 17.39
CA LEU A 181 2.24 14.19 18.57
C LEU A 181 3.67 14.72 18.42
N ALA A 182 3.92 15.91 18.97
CA ALA A 182 5.25 16.47 19.05
C ALA A 182 6.11 15.60 19.98
N TYR A 183 7.37 15.39 19.59
CA TYR A 183 8.34 14.65 20.37
C TYR A 183 9.30 15.63 21.04
N GLY A 184 9.01 15.98 22.29
CA GLY A 184 9.81 16.92 23.08
C GLY A 184 11.26 16.46 23.37
N PRO A 185 11.54 15.17 23.64
CA PRO A 185 12.90 14.72 23.98
C PRO A 185 13.94 14.92 22.88
N ASP A 186 13.55 14.86 21.60
CA ASP A 186 14.45 15.13 20.48
C ASP A 186 13.72 15.84 19.33
N GLN A 187 14.10 17.10 19.13
CA GLN A 187 13.61 17.94 18.03
C GLN A 187 13.91 17.36 16.65
N ASN A 188 15.06 16.70 16.48
CA ASN A 188 15.44 16.09 15.21
C ASN A 188 14.57 14.88 14.85
N MET A 189 13.90 14.25 15.82
CA MET A 189 12.97 13.15 15.57
C MET A 189 11.51 13.57 15.66
N CYS A 190 11.24 14.84 15.95
CA CYS A 190 9.90 15.39 16.06
C CYS A 190 9.26 15.60 14.69
N VAL A 191 8.30 14.74 14.34
CA VAL A 191 7.54 14.83 13.07
C VAL A 191 6.78 16.15 12.95
N VAL A 192 6.28 16.72 14.05
CA VAL A 192 5.53 17.99 14.05
C VAL A 192 6.43 19.15 13.63
N GLN A 193 7.67 19.20 14.13
CA GLN A 193 8.63 20.22 13.73
C GLN A 193 9.08 20.05 12.26
N HIS A 194 9.27 18.81 11.82
CA HIS A 194 9.58 18.53 10.41
C HIS A 194 8.42 18.90 9.47
N LEU A 195 7.17 18.70 9.90
CA LEU A 195 5.98 19.15 9.19
C LEU A 195 5.96 20.66 9.07
N GLN A 196 6.11 21.38 10.18
CA GLN A 196 6.14 22.84 10.21
C GLN A 196 7.20 23.40 9.26
N ALA A 197 8.46 22.98 9.45
CA ALA A 197 9.56 23.44 8.61
C ALA A 197 9.37 23.08 7.13
N TYR A 198 8.78 21.92 6.82
CA TYR A 198 8.57 21.49 5.44
C TYR A 198 7.51 22.34 4.77
N ILE A 199 6.40 22.62 5.46
CA ILE A 199 5.33 23.50 4.97
C ILE A 199 5.87 24.89 4.73
N ASP A 200 6.61 25.46 5.68
CA ASP A 200 7.21 26.80 5.56
C ASP A 200 8.13 26.89 4.35
N ARG A 201 9.02 25.90 4.16
CA ARG A 201 9.98 25.87 3.05
C ARG A 201 9.33 25.61 1.69
N THR A 202 8.19 24.93 1.65
CA THR A 202 7.50 24.59 0.41
C THR A 202 6.38 25.56 0.06
N SER A 203 6.00 26.48 0.96
CA SER A 203 4.91 27.44 0.80
C SER A 203 4.91 28.13 -0.58
N HIS A 204 6.04 28.73 -0.96
CA HIS A 204 6.22 29.43 -2.23
C HIS A 204 6.34 28.52 -3.47
N LEU A 205 6.50 27.20 -3.30
CA LEU A 205 6.69 26.23 -4.39
C LEU A 205 5.40 25.51 -4.80
N ARG A 206 4.34 25.58 -3.99
CA ARG A 206 3.14 24.72 -4.12
C ARG A 206 2.21 25.14 -5.26
N GLY A 207 2.21 26.41 -5.65
CA GLY A 207 1.18 26.93 -6.55
C GLY A 207 -0.22 26.69 -5.96
N GLU A 208 -1.09 26.02 -6.72
CA GLU A 208 -2.48 25.74 -6.30
C GLU A 208 -2.67 24.40 -5.58
N THR A 209 -1.61 23.60 -5.37
CA THR A 209 -1.79 22.29 -4.76
C THR A 209 -1.89 22.33 -3.24
N ASP A 210 -2.86 21.60 -2.70
CA ASP A 210 -3.05 21.36 -1.28
C ASP A 210 -2.44 20.05 -0.78
N GLN A 211 -1.97 19.16 -1.68
CA GLN A 211 -1.37 17.88 -1.26
C GLN A 211 -0.12 18.16 -0.41
N LEU A 212 -0.02 17.51 0.76
CA LEU A 212 1.09 17.72 1.70
C LEU A 212 2.43 17.54 1.00
N LEU A 213 2.65 16.39 0.36
CA LEU A 213 3.92 16.07 -0.28
C LEU A 213 3.97 16.56 -1.73
N ILE A 214 4.98 17.36 -2.05
CA ILE A 214 5.28 17.86 -3.39
C ILE A 214 6.68 17.44 -3.83
N GLY A 215 6.91 17.35 -5.14
CA GLY A 215 8.23 17.00 -5.68
C GLY A 215 9.30 18.02 -5.29
N TYR A 216 10.48 17.56 -4.90
CA TYR A 216 11.62 18.45 -4.60
C TYR A 216 12.33 18.99 -5.86
N GLN A 217 12.01 18.47 -7.04
CA GLN A 217 12.48 18.98 -8.33
C GLN A 217 11.40 19.84 -9.00
N LYS A 218 11.80 20.90 -9.70
CA LYS A 218 10.89 21.66 -10.58
C LYS A 218 10.22 20.70 -11.58
N PRO A 219 8.92 20.85 -11.86
CA PRO A 219 8.02 21.95 -11.47
C PRO A 219 7.30 21.77 -10.12
N HIS A 220 7.86 21.04 -9.16
CA HIS A 220 7.32 20.87 -7.79
C HIS A 220 5.87 20.33 -7.73
N LYS A 221 5.52 19.49 -8.70
CA LYS A 221 4.18 18.89 -8.81
C LYS A 221 3.85 17.99 -7.60
N PRO A 222 2.55 17.77 -7.33
CA PRO A 222 2.09 16.82 -6.32
C PRO A 222 2.69 15.44 -6.58
N VAL A 223 3.28 14.82 -5.55
CA VAL A 223 3.92 13.52 -5.72
C VAL A 223 2.91 12.40 -5.99
N SER A 224 3.35 11.42 -6.79
CA SER A 224 2.61 10.19 -7.01
C SER A 224 2.87 9.16 -5.91
N THR A 225 2.03 8.13 -5.82
CA THR A 225 2.28 6.96 -4.96
C THR A 225 3.64 6.32 -5.25
N ASN A 226 4.04 6.25 -6.52
CA ASN A 226 5.32 5.67 -6.92
C ASN A 226 6.51 6.51 -6.41
N THR A 227 6.37 7.84 -6.45
CA THR A 227 7.38 8.76 -5.91
C THR A 227 7.57 8.53 -4.42
N ILE A 228 6.48 8.42 -3.64
CA ILE A 228 6.56 8.13 -2.20
C ILE A 228 7.20 6.75 -1.95
N VAL A 229 6.83 5.72 -2.73
CA VAL A 229 7.47 4.40 -2.67
C VAL A 229 8.98 4.51 -2.90
N CYS A 230 9.41 5.27 -3.90
CA CYS A 230 10.83 5.48 -4.18
C CYS A 230 11.55 6.19 -3.03
N TRP A 231 10.94 7.23 -2.44
CA TRP A 231 11.53 7.94 -1.30
C TRP A 231 11.70 7.04 -0.09
N LEU A 232 10.68 6.25 0.25
CA LEU A 232 10.77 5.27 1.33
C LEU A 232 11.87 4.24 1.07
N LYS A 233 11.96 3.70 -0.15
CA LYS A 233 13.04 2.79 -0.54
C LYS A 233 14.42 3.43 -0.43
N ASN A 234 14.57 4.69 -0.81
CA ASN A 234 15.88 5.36 -0.74
C ASN A 234 16.33 5.55 0.71
N VAL A 235 15.42 5.87 1.63
CA VAL A 235 15.72 5.93 3.06
C VAL A 235 16.08 4.54 3.59
N MET A 236 15.32 3.51 3.22
CA MET A 236 15.63 2.12 3.60
C MET A 236 17.01 1.69 3.10
N ALA A 237 17.35 2.00 1.85
CA ALA A 237 18.67 1.69 1.27
C ALA A 237 19.79 2.42 2.00
N LYS A 238 19.60 3.70 2.36
CA LYS A 238 20.57 4.45 3.19
C LYS A 238 20.77 3.84 4.58
N ALA A 239 19.76 3.14 5.10
CA ALA A 239 19.84 2.39 6.36
C ALA A 239 20.42 0.97 6.21
N GLY A 240 20.95 0.61 5.02
CA GLY A 240 21.53 -0.70 4.76
C GLY A 240 20.50 -1.82 4.53
N ILE A 241 19.21 -1.48 4.39
CA ILE A 241 18.17 -2.48 4.15
C ILE A 241 18.16 -2.85 2.67
N ASP A 242 18.19 -4.15 2.38
CA ASP A 242 18.12 -4.65 1.01
C ASP A 242 16.72 -4.39 0.39
N THR A 243 16.64 -3.38 -0.48
CA THR A 243 15.40 -3.01 -1.18
C THR A 243 15.05 -3.90 -2.37
N SER A 244 15.93 -4.84 -2.73
CA SER A 244 15.64 -5.92 -3.66
C SER A 244 14.66 -6.91 -3.00
N VAL A 245 14.89 -7.23 -1.72
CA VAL A 245 14.03 -8.07 -0.89
C VAL A 245 12.84 -7.27 -0.35
N TYR A 246 13.10 -6.22 0.44
CA TYR A 246 12.09 -5.45 1.15
C TYR A 246 11.57 -4.26 0.34
N LYS A 247 10.25 -4.22 0.11
CA LYS A 247 9.61 -3.09 -0.59
C LYS A 247 9.13 -2.03 0.39
N ALA A 248 8.88 -0.81 -0.07
CA ALA A 248 8.42 0.31 0.77
C ALA A 248 7.23 -0.04 1.68
N GLN A 249 6.28 -0.83 1.18
CA GLN A 249 5.09 -1.20 1.97
C GLN A 249 5.40 -2.11 3.17
N SER A 250 6.61 -2.71 3.21
CA SER A 250 7.09 -3.51 4.33
C SER A 250 7.32 -2.69 5.61
N THR A 251 7.51 -1.36 5.51
CA THR A 251 7.58 -0.44 6.66
C THR A 251 6.39 -0.61 7.61
N ARG A 252 5.19 -0.85 7.05
CA ARG A 252 3.99 -1.11 7.86
C ARG A 252 4.10 -2.38 8.70
N ALA A 253 4.67 -3.45 8.15
CA ALA A 253 4.91 -4.69 8.90
C ALA A 253 6.01 -4.50 9.95
N ALA A 254 7.08 -3.79 9.59
CA ALA A 254 8.21 -3.53 10.48
C ALA A 254 7.77 -2.77 11.73
N VAL A 255 7.08 -1.64 11.55
CA VAL A 255 6.69 -0.80 12.69
C VAL A 255 5.64 -1.45 13.59
N THR A 256 4.71 -2.23 13.02
CA THR A 256 3.69 -2.92 13.81
C THR A 256 4.26 -4.12 14.56
N SER A 257 5.24 -4.81 14.00
CA SER A 257 5.98 -5.87 14.69
C SER A 257 6.81 -5.31 15.85
N VAL A 258 7.47 -4.15 15.65
CA VAL A 258 8.19 -3.45 16.73
C VAL A 258 7.23 -2.99 17.83
N ALA A 259 6.08 -2.40 17.48
CA ALA A 259 5.08 -1.97 18.47
C ALA A 259 4.59 -3.14 19.33
N LYS A 260 4.33 -4.31 18.72
CA LYS A 260 4.00 -5.53 19.44
C LYS A 260 5.14 -5.98 20.35
N GLY A 261 6.38 -6.00 19.85
CA GLY A 261 7.57 -6.35 20.63
C GLY A 261 7.81 -5.42 21.82
N LYS A 262 7.37 -4.16 21.73
CA LYS A 262 7.35 -3.17 22.81
C LYS A 262 6.10 -3.23 23.69
N GLN A 263 5.29 -4.28 23.56
CA GLN A 263 4.09 -4.52 24.38
C GLN A 263 3.02 -3.42 24.26
N VAL A 264 2.95 -2.72 23.13
CA VAL A 264 1.83 -1.80 22.85
C VAL A 264 0.54 -2.63 22.76
N PRO A 265 -0.57 -2.23 23.40
CA PRO A 265 -1.83 -2.97 23.34
C PRO A 265 -2.28 -3.21 21.90
N ILE A 266 -2.73 -4.43 21.60
CA ILE A 266 -3.10 -4.84 20.25
C ILE A 266 -4.18 -3.94 19.65
N ASP A 267 -5.20 -3.58 20.44
CA ASP A 267 -6.28 -2.69 20.01
C ASP A 267 -5.76 -1.30 19.59
N THR A 268 -4.75 -0.79 20.29
CA THR A 268 -4.09 0.47 19.92
C THR A 268 -3.36 0.34 18.58
N ILE A 269 -2.67 -0.78 18.33
CA ILE A 269 -2.01 -1.05 17.04
C ILE A 269 -3.04 -1.15 15.93
N LEU A 270 -4.11 -1.94 16.12
CA LEU A 270 -5.16 -2.13 15.13
C LEU A 270 -5.88 -0.82 14.79
N CYS A 271 -6.21 -0.03 15.81
CA CYS A 271 -6.87 1.27 15.66
C CYS A 271 -6.00 2.27 14.88
N THR A 272 -4.75 2.47 15.32
CA THR A 272 -3.78 3.40 14.69
C THR A 272 -3.57 3.10 13.21
N VAL A 273 -3.46 1.82 12.87
CA VAL A 273 -3.08 1.33 11.55
C VAL A 273 -4.30 1.07 10.64
N GLY A 274 -5.52 1.09 11.21
CA GLY A 274 -6.79 0.94 10.52
C GLY A 274 -7.13 -0.51 10.14
N TRP A 275 -6.80 -1.49 10.99
CA TRP A 275 -7.22 -2.88 10.84
C TRP A 275 -8.47 -3.18 11.68
N SER A 276 -9.35 -4.05 11.16
CA SER A 276 -10.55 -4.49 11.89
C SER A 276 -10.40 -5.83 12.58
N SER A 277 -9.28 -6.51 12.36
CA SER A 277 -9.13 -7.89 12.79
C SER A 277 -7.68 -8.17 13.12
N GLU A 278 -7.46 -8.66 14.33
CA GLU A 278 -6.17 -9.13 14.81
C GLU A 278 -5.61 -10.26 13.93
N SER A 279 -6.46 -11.18 13.47
CA SER A 279 -6.00 -12.30 12.64
C SER A 279 -5.36 -11.83 11.33
N THR A 280 -5.79 -10.68 10.79
CA THR A 280 -5.14 -10.05 9.64
C THR A 280 -3.74 -9.55 9.99
N PHE A 281 -3.58 -8.93 11.16
CA PHE A 281 -2.29 -8.49 11.66
C PHE A 281 -1.35 -9.68 11.87
N VAL A 282 -1.76 -10.67 12.68
CA VAL A 282 -0.96 -11.85 13.04
C VAL A 282 -0.52 -12.62 11.79
N ARG A 283 -1.45 -12.83 10.84
CA ARG A 283 -1.14 -13.62 9.63
C ARG A 283 -0.17 -12.89 8.70
N PHE A 284 -0.41 -11.61 8.42
CA PHE A 284 0.23 -10.91 7.31
C PHE A 284 1.33 -9.93 7.70
N TYR A 285 1.33 -9.41 8.92
CA TYR A 285 2.16 -8.27 9.31
C TYR A 285 3.04 -8.52 10.53
N ASP A 286 2.57 -9.32 11.49
CA ASP A 286 3.36 -9.81 12.61
C ASP A 286 4.44 -10.75 12.08
N LYS A 287 5.68 -10.28 12.08
CA LYS A 287 6.83 -10.97 11.51
C LYS A 287 8.01 -10.84 12.48
N PRO A 288 8.80 -11.91 12.69
CA PRO A 288 10.06 -11.82 13.41
C PRO A 288 10.95 -10.73 12.81
N ILE A 289 11.57 -9.93 13.66
CA ILE A 289 12.50 -8.88 13.25
C ILE A 289 13.87 -9.54 13.05
N GLN A 290 14.55 -9.19 11.96
CA GLN A 290 15.92 -9.62 11.70
C GLN A 290 16.83 -9.15 12.83
N ASP A 291 17.57 -10.10 13.42
CA ASP A 291 18.61 -9.76 14.39
C ASP A 291 19.71 -8.97 13.68
N THR A 292 19.84 -7.70 14.06
CA THR A 292 20.94 -6.82 13.65
C THR A 292 22.20 -7.04 14.48
N ALA A 293 22.21 -8.04 15.37
CA ALA A 293 23.38 -8.47 16.14
C ALA A 293 24.31 -9.34 15.28
N LYS A 294 25.03 -8.71 14.35
CA LYS A 294 26.29 -9.21 13.77
C LYS A 294 27.25 -8.06 13.55
#